data_AF-A0A3C0I6I4-F1
#
_entry.id   AF-A0A3C0I6I4-F1
#
_cell.length_a   1.000
_cell.length_b   1.000
_cell.length_c   1.000
_cell.angle_alpha   90.00
_cell.angle_beta   90.00
_cell.angle_gamma   90.00
#
_symmetry.space_group_name_H-M   'P 1'
#
loop_
_entity.id
_entity.type
_entity.pdbx_description
1 polymer ?
#
loop_
_entity_poly.entity_id
_entity_poly.type
_entity_poly.pdbx_seq_one_letter_code
_entity_poly.pdbx_strand_id
1 'polypeptide(L)' 'MIVTPCPVCQMNTEVYQEQINKKYGTKFNIPSVYYSTLMSVAYGQSAKEAALDGQIIRATKLEEIAAK' A
#
# COMPACT_ATOMS: atom_id res chain seq x y z
N MET A 1 -3.27 7.04 1.66
CA MET A 1 -3.10 5.80 0.87
C MET A 1 -2.93 6.21 -0.57
N ILE A 2 -1.96 5.63 -1.25
CA ILE A 2 -1.67 5.88 -2.67
C ILE A 2 -1.98 4.59 -3.43
N VAL A 3 -2.62 4.71 -4.58
CA VAL A 3 -2.86 3.59 -5.49
C VAL A 3 -2.08 3.87 -6.75
N THR A 4 -1.29 2.90 -7.20
CA THR A 4 -0.41 3.09 -8.36
C THR A 4 -0.73 2.08 -9.47
N PRO A 5 -0.71 2.50 -10.74
CA PRO A 5 -0.91 1.61 -11.89
C PRO A 5 0.41 1.02 -12.43
N CYS A 6 1.56 1.36 -11.85
CA CYS A 6 2.89 0.94 -12.31
C CYS A 6 3.72 0.40 -11.15
N PRO A 7 4.36 -0.79 -11.27
CA PRO A 7 5.15 -1.38 -10.18
C PRO A 7 6.29 -0.49 -9.68
N VAL A 8 6.96 0.23 -10.58
CA VAL A 8 8.05 1.15 -10.21
C VAL A 8 7.50 2.37 -9.47
N CYS A 9 6.29 2.83 -9.79
CA CYS A 9 5.63 3.90 -9.04
C CYS A 9 5.27 3.46 -7.61
N GLN A 10 4.81 2.22 -7.43
CA GLN A 10 4.59 1.67 -6.09
C GLN A 10 5.89 1.65 -5.30
N MET A 11 6.94 1.06 -5.86
CA MET A 11 8.26 1.00 -5.22
C MET A 11 8.76 2.39 -4.83
N ASN A 12 8.64 3.37 -5.72
CA ASN A 12 9.10 4.72 -5.46
C ASN A 12 8.34 5.41 -4.31
N THR A 13 7.03 5.21 -4.26
CA THR A 13 6.16 5.84 -3.24
C THR A 13 6.16 5.09 -1.92
N GLU A 14 6.62 3.86 -1.88
CA GLU A 14 6.66 3.02 -0.69
C GLU A 14 8.05 3.04 -0.04
N VAL A 15 9.09 2.65 -0.78
CA VAL A 15 10.44 2.44 -0.24
C VAL A 15 11.14 3.75 0.13
N TYR A 16 10.96 4.81 -0.66
CA TYR A 16 11.70 6.06 -0.47
C TYR A 16 11.08 7.01 0.57
N GLN A 17 10.00 6.63 1.27
CA GLN A 17 9.38 7.52 2.26
C GLN A 17 10.34 7.92 3.38
N GLU A 18 11.22 7.01 3.82
CA GLU A 18 12.25 7.33 4.81
C GLU A 18 13.23 8.41 4.31
N GLN A 19 13.65 8.32 3.05
CA GLN A 19 14.56 9.29 2.45
C GLN A 19 13.88 10.65 2.26
N ILE A 20 12.61 10.65 1.84
CA ILE A 20 11.77 11.87 1.73
C ILE A 20 11.62 12.53 3.10
N ASN A 21 11.30 11.74 4.13
CA ASN A 21 11.18 12.21 5.51
C ASN A 21 12.48 12.85 6.02
N LYS A 22 13.62 12.20 5.76
CA LYS A 22 14.94 12.76 6.11
C LYS A 22 15.25 14.06 5.37
N LYS A 23 14.94 14.14 4.07
CA LYS A 23 15.27 15.29 3.22
C LYS A 23 14.41 16.52 3.53
N TYR A 24 13.13 16.32 3.79
CA TYR A 24 12.16 17.42 3.94
C TYR A 24 11.67 17.63 5.38
N GLY A 25 12.18 16.86 6.35
CA GLY A 25 11.74 16.96 7.75
C GLY A 25 10.31 16.50 7.97
N THR A 26 9.78 15.65 7.10
CA THR A 26 8.40 15.14 7.16
C THR A 26 8.32 13.82 7.91
N LYS A 27 7.09 13.32 8.15
CA LYS A 27 6.81 12.04 8.83
C LYS A 27 5.75 11.24 8.09
N PHE A 28 5.92 11.09 6.78
CA PHE A 28 5.03 10.27 5.97
C PHE A 28 5.16 8.80 6.36
N ASN A 29 4.01 8.17 6.54
CA ASN A 29 3.86 6.73 6.73
C ASN A 29 2.60 6.29 5.98
N ILE A 30 2.64 6.48 4.67
CA ILE A 30 1.47 6.36 3.81
C ILE A 30 1.48 4.99 3.13
N PRO A 31 0.44 4.16 3.27
CA PRO A 31 0.39 2.89 2.55
C PRO A 31 0.28 3.13 1.04
N SER A 32 1.04 2.36 0.26
CA SER A 32 1.00 2.33 -1.20
C SER A 32 0.61 0.93 -1.67
N VAL A 33 -0.34 0.83 -2.60
CA VAL A 33 -0.80 -0.45 -3.15
C VAL A 33 -0.89 -0.40 -4.67
N TYR A 34 -0.79 -1.57 -5.30
CA TYR A 34 -1.09 -1.72 -6.72
C TYR A 34 -2.61 -1.72 -6.95
N TYR A 35 -3.06 -1.24 -8.10
CA TYR A 35 -4.48 -1.19 -8.41
C TYR A 35 -5.16 -2.58 -8.36
N SER A 36 -4.48 -3.66 -8.75
CA SER A 36 -5.08 -5.00 -8.72
C SER A 36 -5.29 -5.51 -7.29
N THR A 37 -4.43 -5.16 -6.34
CA THR A 37 -4.64 -5.43 -4.90
C THR A 37 -5.90 -4.73 -4.40
N LEU A 38 -6.10 -3.46 -4.78
CA LEU A 38 -7.33 -2.74 -4.43
C LEU A 38 -8.58 -3.40 -5.06
N MET A 39 -8.50 -3.79 -6.32
CA MET A 39 -9.60 -4.48 -7.02
C MET A 39 -9.92 -5.82 -6.38
N SER A 40 -8.91 -6.59 -5.98
CA SER A 40 -9.06 -7.87 -5.28
C SER A 40 -9.88 -7.71 -3.99
N VAL A 41 -9.54 -6.72 -3.16
CA VAL A 41 -10.33 -6.38 -1.96
C VAL A 41 -11.76 -5.95 -2.32
N ALA A 42 -11.92 -5.13 -3.36
CA ALA A 42 -13.24 -4.68 -3.81
C ALA A 42 -14.13 -5.83 -4.33
N TYR A 43 -13.53 -6.89 -4.86
CA TYR A 43 -14.21 -8.11 -5.30
C TYR A 43 -14.45 -9.13 -4.16
N GLY A 44 -14.13 -8.76 -2.92
CA GLY A 44 -14.42 -9.58 -1.73
C GLY A 44 -13.40 -10.69 -1.48
N GLN A 45 -12.19 -10.59 -2.05
CA GLN A 45 -11.11 -11.53 -1.73
C GLN A 45 -10.54 -11.25 -0.33
N SER A 46 -10.04 -12.29 0.31
CA SER A 46 -9.41 -12.20 1.63
C SER A 46 -8.11 -11.41 1.60
N ALA A 47 -7.64 -10.94 2.76
CA ALA A 47 -6.39 -10.17 2.86
C ALA A 47 -5.17 -10.91 2.29
N LYS A 48 -5.15 -12.24 2.42
CA LYS A 48 -4.09 -13.09 1.86
C LYS A 48 -4.18 -13.19 0.33
N GLU A 49 -5.39 -13.37 -0.21
CA GLU A 49 -5.61 -13.42 -1.67
C GLU A 49 -5.31 -12.07 -2.34
N ALA A 50 -5.58 -10.97 -1.64
CA ALA A 50 -5.27 -9.62 -2.08
C ALA A 50 -3.79 -9.24 -1.97
N ALA A 51 -2.93 -10.11 -1.41
CA ALA A 51 -1.52 -9.82 -1.14
C ALA A 51 -1.31 -8.55 -0.29
N LEU A 52 -2.14 -8.38 0.75
CA LEU A 52 -2.01 -7.28 1.73
C LEU A 52 -0.90 -7.54 2.79
N ASP A 53 -0.18 -8.64 2.67
CA ASP A 53 0.97 -8.99 3.51
C ASP A 53 2.32 -8.58 2.88
N GLY A 54 2.32 -8.10 1.63
CA GLY A 54 3.53 -7.74 0.89
C GLY A 54 3.98 -6.27 1.02
N GLN A 55 3.17 -5.39 1.63
CA GLN A 55 3.50 -3.97 1.75
C GLN A 55 4.50 -3.71 2.89
N ILE A 56 5.44 -2.79 2.66
CA ILE A 56 6.35 -2.27 3.69
C ILE A 56 5.54 -1.46 4.72
N ILE A 57 4.60 -0.64 4.23
CA ILE A 57 3.68 0.13 5.07
C ILE A 57 2.29 -0.49 4.95
N ARG A 58 1.86 -1.13 6.04
CA ARG A 58 0.58 -1.86 6.13
C ARG A 58 -0.61 -1.01 5.71
N ALA A 59 -1.45 -1.55 4.84
CA ALA A 59 -2.69 -0.93 4.40
C ALA A 59 -3.86 -1.30 5.35
N THR A 60 -3.78 -0.88 6.62
CA THR A 60 -4.71 -1.31 7.69
C THR A 60 -6.20 -1.20 7.32
N LYS A 61 -6.60 -0.11 6.64
CA LYS A 61 -7.98 0.06 6.17
C LYS A 61 -8.43 -1.01 5.18
N LEU A 62 -7.53 -1.47 4.28
CA LEU A 62 -7.86 -2.55 3.34
C LEU A 62 -7.86 -3.90 4.03
N GLU A 63 -6.97 -4.11 4.99
CA GLU A 63 -6.93 -5.33 5.79
C GLU A 63 -8.22 -5.49 6.61
N GLU A 64 -8.73 -4.42 7.21
CA GLU A 64 -10.01 -4.41 7.93
C GLU A 64 -11.20 -4.73 6.99
N ILE A 65 -11.17 -4.23 5.75
CA ILE A 65 -12.21 -4.54 4.76
C ILE A 65 -12.15 -6.00 4.34
N ALA A 66 -10.95 -6.54 4.15
CA ALA A 66 -10.69 -7.90 3.68
C ALA A 66 -10.68 -8.96 4.82
N ALA A 67 -10.88 -8.54 6.07
CA ALA A 67 -10.96 -9.41 7.26
C ALA A 67 -12.40 -9.82 7.64
N LYS A 68 -13.38 -9.54 6.78
CA LYS A 68 -14.78 -9.98 6.95
C LYS A 68 -14.95 -11.48 6.73
#